data_AF-A0A7Y8LYK3-F1
#
_entry.id   AF-A0A7Y8LYK3-F1
#
_cell.length_a   1.000
_cell.length_b   1.000
_cell.length_c   1.000
_cell.angle_alpha   90.00
_cell.angle_beta   90.00
_cell.angle_gamma   90.00
#
_symmetry.space_group_name_H-M   'P 1'
#
loop_
_entity.id
_entity.type
_entity.pdbx_description
1 polymer ?
#
loop_
_entity_poly.entity_id
_entity_poly.type
_entity_poly.pdbx_seq_one_letter_code
_entity_poly.pdbx_strand_id
1 'polypeptide(L)'
;ARVLHAAGVAIISAGVLIQLTQSLPMRLRGRMMGYFGLPGFVMLGLGPVVSEWLLYRWDFRILFLSLPVLFLTIGGVLYRLPRAETERSEGCRPRLLEALRASYGLLRSVLFFSVIFGFCFSAWHTFIAPAVQPRVGTGGVSAYGLGYGLGAILTRLGLSHRLDHGAGRYLSISTLALYGISLASIPYASTAHALVGLGLVCGMAHGTYYPSLSSIAAERFHPLHGGQGMSLYISASSLGMFLGPPVWGTITDRAGYGAMFVLAGLTLTAATIVFVAAQYRARHIRPWSEDRVLERE
;
A
#
# COMPACT_ATOMS: atom_id res chain seq x y z
N ALA A 1 11.13 -17.36 12.60
CA ALA A 1 11.58 -16.13 11.92
C ALA A 1 10.46 -15.37 11.21
N ARG A 2 9.84 -15.90 10.14
CA ARG A 2 8.81 -15.17 9.35
C ARG A 2 7.59 -14.70 10.15
N VAL A 3 7.06 -15.55 11.04
CA VAL A 3 5.92 -15.18 11.90
C VAL A 3 6.28 -14.02 12.84
N LEU A 4 7.45 -14.07 13.48
CA LEU A 4 7.94 -13.00 14.35
C LEU A 4 8.16 -11.69 13.59
N HIS A 5 8.73 -11.77 12.39
CA HIS A 5 8.90 -10.61 11.52
C HIS A 5 7.53 -10.01 11.14
N ALA A 6 6.58 -10.83 10.70
CA ALA A 6 5.24 -10.37 10.34
C ALA A 6 4.51 -9.73 11.55
N ALA A 7 4.60 -10.34 12.74
CA ALA A 7 4.04 -9.78 13.96
C ALA A 7 4.70 -8.43 14.32
N GLY A 8 6.03 -8.34 14.24
CA GLY A 8 6.76 -7.09 14.50
C GLY A 8 6.38 -5.98 13.54
N VAL A 9 6.34 -6.25 12.23
CA VAL A 9 5.92 -5.29 11.21
C VAL A 9 4.49 -4.82 11.45
N ALA A 10 3.57 -5.73 11.80
CA ALA A 10 2.18 -5.37 12.09
C ALA A 10 2.06 -4.44 13.31
N ILE A 11 2.76 -4.75 14.41
CA ILE A 11 2.76 -3.93 15.64
C ILE A 11 3.33 -2.53 15.35
N ILE A 12 4.49 -2.45 14.69
CA ILE A 12 5.14 -1.16 14.39
C ILE A 12 4.29 -0.33 13.45
N SER A 13 3.83 -0.90 12.35
CA SER A 13 3.07 -0.17 11.32
C SER A 13 1.75 0.37 11.85
N ALA A 14 1.02 -0.45 12.63
CA ALA A 14 -0.23 -0.02 13.25
C ALA A 14 0.00 1.01 14.37
N GLY A 15 0.97 0.76 15.26
CA GLY A 15 1.26 1.62 16.41
C GLY A 15 1.68 3.03 15.99
N VAL A 16 2.63 3.13 15.05
CA VAL A 16 3.13 4.43 14.57
C VAL A 16 2.03 5.20 13.84
N LEU A 17 1.21 4.54 13.03
CA LEU A 17 0.11 5.20 12.33
C LEU A 17 -0.94 5.73 13.31
N ILE A 18 -1.33 4.95 14.31
CA ILE A 18 -2.28 5.39 15.35
C ILE A 18 -1.73 6.63 16.06
N GLN A 19 -0.47 6.56 16.53
CA GLN A 19 0.18 7.67 17.22
C GLN A 19 0.25 8.93 16.36
N LEU A 20 0.57 8.79 15.07
CA LEU A 20 0.58 9.90 14.11
C LEU A 20 -0.81 10.53 13.95
N THR A 21 -1.86 9.70 13.82
CA THR A 21 -3.23 10.24 13.64
C THR A 21 -3.78 10.91 14.90
N GLN A 22 -3.41 10.44 16.09
CA GLN A 22 -3.85 11.01 17.37
C GLN A 22 -3.13 12.32 17.69
N SER A 23 -1.84 12.44 17.34
CA SER A 23 -1.04 13.65 17.57
C SER A 23 -1.34 14.81 16.62
N LEU A 24 -2.14 14.58 15.57
CA LEU A 24 -2.41 15.58 14.53
C LEU A 24 -3.86 16.09 14.53
N PRO A 25 -4.08 17.41 14.43
CA PRO A 25 -5.40 17.99 14.23
C PRO A 25 -5.98 17.55 12.88
N MET A 26 -7.31 17.40 12.81
CA MET A 26 -8.02 16.80 11.66
C MET A 26 -7.62 17.42 10.31
N ARG A 27 -7.42 18.74 10.27
CA ARG A 27 -7.00 19.50 9.07
C ARG A 27 -5.63 19.09 8.50
N LEU A 28 -4.72 18.56 9.34
CA LEU A 28 -3.37 18.18 8.93
C LEU A 28 -3.23 16.69 8.63
N ARG A 29 -4.21 15.85 9.03
CA ARG A 29 -4.11 14.39 8.92
C ARG A 29 -3.90 13.92 7.49
N GLY A 30 -4.65 14.45 6.52
CA GLY A 30 -4.49 14.08 5.11
C GLY A 30 -3.09 14.37 4.57
N ARG A 31 -2.57 15.58 4.80
CA ARG A 31 -1.22 15.99 4.36
C ARG A 31 -0.13 15.16 5.02
N MET A 32 -0.25 14.87 6.32
CA MET A 32 0.76 14.09 7.06
C MET A 32 0.69 12.58 6.76
N MET A 33 -0.48 12.02 6.49
CA MET A 33 -0.60 10.67 5.91
C MET A 33 0.07 10.59 4.54
N GLY A 34 0.08 11.70 3.80
CA GLY A 34 0.87 11.91 2.58
C GLY A 34 2.38 11.79 2.79
N TYR A 35 2.92 12.31 3.89
CA TYR A 35 4.36 12.18 4.20
C TYR A 35 4.71 10.85 4.86
N PHE A 36 3.81 10.26 5.64
CA PHE A 36 4.04 9.02 6.38
C PHE A 36 4.46 7.84 5.49
N GLY A 37 3.96 7.78 4.25
CA GLY A 37 4.31 6.73 3.31
C GLY A 37 5.68 6.90 2.62
N LEU A 38 6.29 8.09 2.65
CA LEU A 38 7.53 8.37 1.91
C LEU A 38 8.71 7.48 2.34
N PRO A 39 8.99 7.28 3.65
CA PRO A 39 10.06 6.38 4.06
C PRO A 39 9.87 4.95 3.54
N GLY A 40 8.62 4.48 3.47
CA GLY A 40 8.30 3.18 2.90
C GLY A 40 8.67 3.08 1.42
N PHE A 41 8.39 4.12 0.62
CA PHE A 41 8.77 4.16 -0.79
C PHE A 41 10.28 4.28 -1.01
N VAL A 42 10.97 5.06 -0.17
CA VAL A 42 12.44 5.10 -0.17
C VAL A 42 13.00 3.70 0.09
N MET A 43 12.45 2.96 1.05
CA MET A 43 12.92 1.61 1.35
C MET A 43 12.53 0.57 0.30
N LEU A 44 11.38 0.71 -0.37
CA LEU A 44 11.02 -0.12 -1.54
C LEU A 44 12.02 0.07 -2.70
N GLY A 45 12.64 1.25 -2.81
CA GLY A 45 13.69 1.54 -3.77
C GLY A 45 15.09 1.10 -3.32
N LEU A 46 15.54 1.61 -2.19
CA LEU A 46 16.90 1.40 -1.68
C LEU A 46 17.11 0.03 -1.06
N GLY A 47 16.07 -0.60 -0.52
CA GLY A 47 16.15 -1.90 0.14
C GLY A 47 16.72 -2.99 -0.76
N PRO A 48 16.15 -3.20 -1.97
CA PRO A 48 16.72 -4.09 -2.99
C PRO A 48 18.16 -3.75 -3.38
N VAL A 49 18.51 -2.46 -3.51
CA VAL A 49 19.87 -2.02 -3.87
C VAL A 49 20.88 -2.44 -2.81
N VAL A 50 20.58 -2.14 -1.55
CA VAL A 50 21.45 -2.48 -0.43
C VAL A 50 21.52 -4.00 -0.25
N SER A 51 20.40 -4.70 -0.41
CA SER A 51 20.36 -6.16 -0.24
C SER A 51 21.08 -6.89 -1.38
N GLU A 52 20.84 -6.56 -2.64
CA GLU A 52 21.58 -7.16 -3.77
C GLU A 52 23.06 -6.80 -3.73
N TRP A 53 23.44 -5.59 -3.32
CA TRP A 53 24.85 -5.20 -3.15
C TRP A 53 25.56 -6.03 -2.07
N LEU A 54 24.92 -6.21 -0.91
CA LEU A 54 25.44 -7.06 0.17
C LEU A 54 25.60 -8.52 -0.28
N LEU A 55 24.60 -9.03 -1.01
CA LEU A 55 24.61 -10.40 -1.54
C LEU A 55 25.66 -10.59 -2.63
N TYR A 56 25.89 -9.58 -3.48
CA TYR A 56 26.90 -9.63 -4.52
C TYR A 56 28.31 -9.62 -3.95
N ARG A 57 28.57 -8.83 -2.89
CA ARG A 57 29.92 -8.65 -2.36
C ARG A 57 30.35 -9.73 -1.37
N TRP A 58 29.38 -10.24 -0.61
CA TRP A 58 29.64 -11.20 0.46
C TRP A 58 28.74 -12.40 0.30
N ASP A 59 27.62 -12.47 1.03
CA ASP A 59 26.67 -13.58 1.02
C ASP A 59 25.47 -13.25 1.93
N PHE A 60 24.46 -14.12 1.92
CA PHE A 60 23.29 -14.03 2.81
C PHE A 60 23.64 -13.91 4.30
N ARG A 61 24.77 -14.49 4.74
CA ARG A 61 25.17 -14.46 6.16
C ARG A 61 25.39 -13.04 6.67
N ILE A 62 26.07 -12.19 5.91
CA ILE A 62 26.33 -10.79 6.32
C ILE A 62 25.04 -9.97 6.28
N LEU A 63 24.18 -10.22 5.29
CA LEU A 63 22.86 -9.60 5.22
C LEU A 63 22.01 -9.91 6.47
N PHE A 64 21.99 -11.16 6.94
CA PHE A 64 21.23 -11.49 8.16
C PHE A 64 21.89 -10.97 9.44
N LEU A 65 23.22 -10.89 9.50
CA LEU A 65 23.95 -10.35 10.66
C LEU A 65 23.84 -8.82 10.78
N SER A 66 23.60 -8.11 9.68
CA SER A 66 23.40 -6.65 9.72
C SER A 66 22.03 -6.25 10.29
N LEU A 67 21.01 -7.12 10.19
CA LEU A 67 19.65 -6.83 10.68
C LEU A 67 19.57 -6.60 12.21
N PRO A 68 20.16 -7.43 13.09
CA PRO A 68 20.21 -7.16 14.53
C PRO A 68 20.94 -5.85 14.86
N VAL A 69 22.03 -5.54 14.16
CA VAL A 69 22.79 -4.29 14.36
C VAL A 69 21.91 -3.09 14.02
N LEU A 70 21.20 -3.15 12.89
CA LEU A 70 20.23 -2.12 12.51
C LEU A 70 19.08 -2.01 13.52
N PHE A 71 18.57 -3.13 14.01
CA PHE A 71 17.51 -3.14 15.01
C PHE A 71 17.95 -2.52 16.35
N LEU A 72 19.15 -2.85 16.83
CA LEU A 72 19.71 -2.30 18.06
C LEU A 72 20.04 -0.81 17.94
N THR A 73 20.55 -0.36 16.79
CA THR A 73 20.82 1.05 16.54
C THR A 73 19.53 1.86 16.52
N ILE A 74 18.50 1.41 15.80
CA ILE A 74 17.17 2.05 15.79
C ILE A 74 16.57 2.04 17.21
N GLY A 75 16.61 0.89 17.89
CA GLY A 75 16.12 0.76 19.27
C GLY A 75 16.84 1.71 20.24
N GLY A 76 18.15 1.87 20.11
CA GLY A 76 18.94 2.80 20.92
C GLY A 76 18.62 4.26 20.64
N VAL A 77 18.40 4.64 19.38
CA VAL A 77 17.94 5.99 19.01
C VAL A 77 16.55 6.24 19.58
N LEU A 78 15.61 5.30 19.43
CA LEU A 78 14.25 5.42 19.95
C LEU A 78 14.22 5.50 21.49
N TYR A 79 15.10 4.79 22.18
CA TYR A 79 15.23 4.86 23.64
C TYR A 79 15.68 6.24 24.14
N ARG A 80 16.46 6.97 23.33
CA ARG A 80 16.93 8.33 23.65
C ARG A 80 15.91 9.42 23.32
N LEU A 81 14.88 9.12 22.54
CA LEU A 81 13.85 10.12 22.21
C LEU A 81 12.97 10.40 23.43
N PRO A 82 12.57 11.66 23.66
CA PRO A 82 11.60 11.99 24.69
C PRO A 82 10.34 11.16 24.50
N ARG A 83 9.82 10.59 25.58
CA ARG A 83 8.53 9.90 25.54
C ARG A 83 7.49 10.93 25.11
N ALA A 84 6.80 10.67 24.01
CA ALA A 84 5.63 11.44 23.66
C ALA A 84 4.60 11.25 24.79
N GLU A 85 4.25 12.31 25.49
CA GLU A 85 3.08 12.34 26.36
C GLU A 85 1.86 12.25 25.45
N THR A 86 1.44 11.04 25.14
CA THR A 86 0.12 10.80 24.61
C THR A 86 -0.85 10.94 25.77
N GLU A 87 -1.66 12.00 25.76
CA GLU A 87 -2.88 12.02 26.55
C GLU A 87 -3.63 10.72 26.27
N ARG A 88 -3.79 9.89 27.30
CA ARG A 88 -4.68 8.73 27.22
C ARG A 88 -6.07 9.30 26.96
N SER A 89 -6.54 9.18 25.73
CA SER A 89 -7.96 9.41 25.44
C SER A 89 -8.74 8.33 26.19
N GLU A 90 -9.26 8.69 27.38
CA GLU A 90 -10.23 7.90 28.16
C GLU A 90 -11.62 7.91 27.50
N GLY A 91 -11.67 7.85 26.17
CA GLY A 91 -12.91 7.69 25.43
C GLY A 91 -13.41 6.26 25.50
N CYS A 92 -14.72 6.11 25.71
CA CYS A 92 -15.43 4.84 25.60
C CYS A 92 -15.04 4.14 24.29
N ARG A 93 -14.27 3.05 24.38
CA ARG A 93 -13.89 2.26 23.21
C ARG A 93 -15.18 1.63 22.66
N PRO A 94 -15.63 1.98 21.45
CA PRO A 94 -16.76 1.30 20.85
C PRO A 94 -16.42 -0.18 20.76
N ARG A 95 -17.37 -1.07 21.06
CA ARG A 95 -17.16 -2.52 20.89
C ARG A 95 -16.73 -2.75 19.44
N LEU A 96 -15.59 -3.42 19.25
CA LEU A 96 -14.99 -3.67 17.93
C LEU A 96 -16.03 -4.17 16.92
N LEU A 97 -16.90 -5.07 17.36
CA LEU A 97 -17.95 -5.67 16.54
C LEU A 97 -19.01 -4.65 16.06
N GLU A 98 -19.38 -3.70 16.92
CA GLU A 98 -20.39 -2.67 16.60
C GLU A 98 -19.83 -1.67 15.59
N ALA A 99 -18.59 -1.23 15.80
CA ALA A 99 -17.87 -0.37 14.88
C ALA A 99 -17.65 -1.00 13.49
N LEU A 100 -17.30 -2.29 13.48
CA LEU A 100 -17.14 -3.06 12.24
C LEU A 100 -18.47 -3.17 11.49
N ARG A 101 -19.55 -3.54 12.18
CA ARG A 101 -20.89 -3.65 11.57
C ARG A 101 -21.36 -2.30 10.99
N ALA A 102 -21.18 -1.21 11.73
CA ALA A 102 -21.57 0.13 11.30
C ALA A 102 -20.78 0.60 10.06
N SER A 103 -19.50 0.25 9.96
CA SER A 103 -18.62 0.74 8.89
C SER A 103 -18.60 -0.17 7.65
N TYR A 104 -18.81 -1.48 7.82
CA TYR A 104 -18.65 -2.47 6.75
C TYR A 104 -19.61 -2.26 5.57
N GLY A 105 -20.88 -1.94 5.83
CA GLY A 105 -21.88 -1.75 4.78
C GLY A 105 -21.52 -0.61 3.82
N LEU A 106 -21.05 0.51 4.36
CA LEU A 106 -20.68 1.71 3.60
C LEU A 106 -19.34 1.54 2.86
N LEU A 107 -18.43 0.75 3.42
CA LEU A 107 -17.08 0.56 2.91
C LEU A 107 -16.93 -0.67 2.01
N ARG A 108 -17.95 -1.52 1.88
CA ARG A 108 -17.85 -2.84 1.23
C ARG A 108 -17.07 -2.83 -0.09
N SER A 109 -17.39 -1.91 -1.02
CA SER A 109 -16.70 -1.84 -2.31
C SER A 109 -15.24 -1.39 -2.18
N VAL A 110 -14.95 -0.45 -1.27
CA VAL A 110 -13.59 0.02 -0.98
C VAL A 110 -12.77 -1.08 -0.33
N LEU A 111 -13.32 -1.80 0.65
CA LEU A 111 -12.64 -2.92 1.32
C LEU A 111 -12.32 -4.04 0.34
N PHE A 112 -13.30 -4.45 -0.48
CA PHE A 112 -13.09 -5.48 -1.48
C PHE A 112 -11.99 -5.11 -2.47
N PHE A 113 -12.01 -3.87 -2.97
CA PHE A 113 -10.95 -3.38 -3.86
C PHE A 113 -9.59 -3.33 -3.17
N SER A 114 -9.54 -2.97 -1.88
CA SER A 114 -8.33 -2.94 -1.07
C SER A 114 -7.72 -4.33 -0.89
N VAL A 115 -8.55 -5.37 -0.70
CA VAL A 115 -8.12 -6.78 -0.68
C VAL A 115 -7.50 -7.17 -2.02
N ILE A 116 -8.16 -6.86 -3.14
CA ILE A 116 -7.63 -7.21 -4.47
C ILE A 116 -6.30 -6.48 -4.74
N PHE A 117 -6.21 -5.20 -4.39
CA PHE A 117 -4.96 -4.46 -4.52
C PHE A 117 -3.84 -5.12 -3.71
N GLY A 118 -4.07 -5.42 -2.42
CA GLY A 118 -3.08 -6.10 -1.59
C GLY A 118 -2.68 -7.48 -2.12
N PHE A 119 -3.65 -8.23 -2.64
CA PHE A 119 -3.45 -9.52 -3.27
C PHE A 119 -2.53 -9.41 -4.49
N CYS A 120 -2.79 -8.47 -5.41
CA CYS A 120 -1.96 -8.27 -6.60
C CYS A 120 -0.59 -7.63 -6.27
N PHE A 121 -0.55 -6.72 -5.30
CA PHE A 121 0.68 -6.11 -4.80
C PHE A 121 1.65 -7.16 -4.26
N SER A 122 1.15 -8.19 -3.59
CA SER A 122 1.99 -9.28 -3.07
C SER A 122 2.73 -10.09 -4.14
N ALA A 123 2.21 -10.12 -5.38
CA ALA A 123 2.77 -10.91 -6.48
C ALA A 123 4.19 -10.46 -6.80
N TRP A 124 4.38 -9.18 -7.13
CA TRP A 124 5.72 -8.66 -7.37
C TRP A 124 6.53 -8.60 -6.08
N HIS A 125 5.92 -8.16 -4.97
CA HIS A 125 6.64 -7.99 -3.69
C HIS A 125 7.28 -9.31 -3.21
N THR A 126 6.69 -10.46 -3.52
CA THR A 126 7.21 -11.77 -3.11
C THR A 126 8.02 -12.47 -4.20
N PHE A 127 7.61 -12.36 -5.46
CA PHE A 127 8.11 -13.22 -6.54
C PHE A 127 8.91 -12.48 -7.61
N ILE A 128 9.18 -11.17 -7.46
CA ILE A 128 9.97 -10.43 -8.44
C ILE A 128 11.38 -11.03 -8.63
N ALA A 129 12.07 -11.37 -7.52
CA ALA A 129 13.41 -11.92 -7.56
C ALA A 129 13.51 -13.20 -8.40
N PRO A 130 12.79 -14.29 -8.07
CA PRO A 130 12.87 -15.51 -8.87
C PRO A 130 12.34 -15.35 -10.30
N ALA A 131 11.49 -14.36 -10.58
CA ALA A 131 10.95 -14.15 -11.91
C ALA A 131 11.91 -13.42 -12.88
N VAL A 132 12.75 -12.50 -12.36
CA VAL A 132 13.63 -11.66 -13.20
C VAL A 132 15.09 -12.13 -13.18
N GLN A 133 15.54 -12.74 -12.09
CA GLN A 133 16.94 -13.12 -11.90
C GLN A 133 17.46 -14.11 -12.97
N PRO A 134 16.70 -15.11 -13.45
CA PRO A 134 17.17 -16.01 -14.51
C PRO A 134 17.42 -15.33 -15.87
N ARG A 135 16.84 -14.15 -16.11
CA ARG A 135 16.87 -13.47 -17.41
C ARG A 135 17.71 -12.20 -17.40
N VAL A 136 17.59 -11.41 -16.34
CA VAL A 136 18.26 -10.11 -16.20
C VAL A 136 19.52 -10.22 -15.31
N GLY A 137 19.62 -11.27 -14.50
CA GLY A 137 20.72 -11.46 -13.57
C GLY A 137 20.65 -10.52 -12.36
N THR A 138 21.80 -10.30 -11.73
CA THR A 138 21.97 -9.42 -10.57
C THR A 138 21.63 -7.97 -10.93
N GLY A 139 20.91 -7.26 -10.06
CA GLY A 139 20.51 -5.87 -10.31
C GLY A 139 19.09 -5.74 -10.87
N GLY A 140 18.45 -6.83 -11.31
CA GLY A 140 17.08 -6.79 -11.82
C GLY A 140 16.06 -6.39 -10.75
N VAL A 141 16.20 -6.89 -9.51
CA VAL A 141 15.29 -6.53 -8.42
C VAL A 141 15.54 -5.10 -7.96
N SER A 142 16.81 -4.69 -7.88
CA SER A 142 17.21 -3.29 -7.62
C SER A 142 16.63 -2.33 -8.65
N ALA A 143 16.71 -2.67 -9.93
CA ALA A 143 16.19 -1.85 -11.01
C ALA A 143 14.68 -1.61 -10.89
N TYR A 144 13.91 -2.69 -10.66
CA TYR A 144 12.47 -2.58 -10.44
C TYR A 144 12.15 -1.76 -9.18
N GLY A 145 12.82 -2.05 -8.06
CA GLY A 145 12.66 -1.35 -6.79
C GLY A 145 12.94 0.14 -6.92
N LEU A 146 14.07 0.53 -7.51
CA LEU A 146 14.46 1.93 -7.72
C LEU A 146 13.44 2.68 -8.56
N GLY A 147 12.99 2.08 -9.68
CA GLY A 147 11.92 2.65 -10.49
C GLY A 147 10.66 2.89 -9.65
N TYR A 148 10.24 1.87 -8.89
CA TYR A 148 9.09 1.95 -8.01
C TYR A 148 9.18 3.06 -6.97
N GLY A 149 10.28 3.09 -6.21
CA GLY A 149 10.51 4.10 -5.19
C GLY A 149 10.51 5.51 -5.78
N LEU A 150 11.24 5.71 -6.89
CA LEU A 150 11.31 7.00 -7.57
C LEU A 150 9.92 7.46 -8.05
N GLY A 151 9.19 6.58 -8.75
CA GLY A 151 7.85 6.90 -9.26
C GLY A 151 6.87 7.29 -8.15
N ALA A 152 6.89 6.55 -7.04
CA ALA A 152 6.01 6.82 -5.91
C ALA A 152 6.37 8.12 -5.17
N ILE A 153 7.67 8.42 -5.02
CA ILE A 153 8.15 9.66 -4.40
C ILE A 153 7.80 10.87 -5.27
N LEU A 154 8.04 10.79 -6.58
CA LEU A 154 7.75 11.89 -7.52
C LEU A 154 6.26 12.26 -7.50
N THR A 155 5.36 11.26 -7.52
CA THR A 155 3.93 11.54 -7.45
C THR A 155 3.53 12.10 -6.09
N ARG A 156 4.06 11.55 -4.99
CA ARG A 156 3.80 12.04 -3.63
C ARG A 156 4.26 13.48 -3.40
N LEU A 157 5.39 13.91 -3.97
CA LEU A 157 5.92 15.25 -3.77
C LEU A 157 5.32 16.31 -4.72
N GLY A 158 4.83 15.93 -5.91
CA GLY A 158 4.39 16.90 -6.91
C GLY A 158 2.97 16.75 -7.44
N LEU A 159 2.44 15.52 -7.53
CA LEU A 159 1.24 15.22 -8.34
C LEU A 159 0.00 14.91 -7.49
N SER A 160 0.16 14.22 -6.36
CA SER A 160 -0.98 13.72 -5.56
C SER A 160 -1.87 14.86 -5.05
N HIS A 161 -1.29 15.95 -4.55
CA HIS A 161 -2.06 17.10 -4.04
C HIS A 161 -3.03 17.71 -5.09
N ARG A 162 -2.65 17.69 -6.37
CA ARG A 162 -3.48 18.24 -7.46
C ARG A 162 -4.61 17.28 -7.87
N LEU A 163 -4.44 15.99 -7.63
CA LEU A 163 -5.37 14.94 -8.05
C LEU A 163 -6.35 14.52 -6.94
N ASP A 164 -6.12 14.94 -5.69
CA ASP A 164 -6.92 14.51 -4.54
C ASP A 164 -8.29 15.22 -4.41
N HIS A 165 -8.72 16.01 -5.42
CA HIS A 165 -9.98 16.77 -5.40
C HIS A 165 -10.90 16.42 -6.57
N GLY A 166 -12.22 16.43 -6.33
CA GLY A 166 -13.25 16.32 -7.37
C GLY A 166 -13.18 15.03 -8.19
N ALA A 167 -13.07 15.17 -9.52
CA ALA A 167 -12.93 14.08 -10.48
C ALA A 167 -11.50 13.51 -10.55
N GLY A 168 -10.50 14.26 -10.08
CA GLY A 168 -9.10 13.84 -10.05
C GLY A 168 -8.89 12.55 -9.25
N ARG A 169 -9.70 12.31 -8.21
CA ARG A 169 -9.62 11.11 -7.36
C ARG A 169 -9.88 9.82 -8.12
N TYR A 170 -10.81 9.83 -9.07
CA TYR A 170 -11.06 8.66 -9.91
C TYR A 170 -10.00 8.51 -10.98
N LEU A 171 -9.48 9.61 -11.52
CA LEU A 171 -8.35 9.57 -12.43
C LEU A 171 -7.12 8.93 -11.74
N SER A 172 -6.83 9.30 -10.48
CA SER A 172 -5.79 8.66 -9.67
C SER A 172 -6.00 7.17 -9.53
N ILE A 173 -7.23 6.72 -9.20
CA ILE A 173 -7.51 5.30 -9.03
C ILE A 173 -7.40 4.55 -10.36
N SER A 174 -7.83 5.16 -11.47
CA SER A 174 -7.69 4.59 -12.82
C SER A 174 -6.24 4.32 -13.21
N THR A 175 -5.27 5.03 -12.63
CA THR A 175 -3.84 4.73 -12.87
C THR A 175 -3.43 3.32 -12.41
N LEU A 176 -4.20 2.66 -11.54
CA LEU A 176 -3.98 1.25 -11.20
C LEU A 176 -4.22 0.29 -12.38
N ALA A 177 -4.94 0.71 -13.43
CA ALA A 177 -4.97 -0.06 -14.66
C ALA A 177 -3.59 -0.09 -15.33
N LEU A 178 -2.86 1.04 -15.32
CA LEU A 178 -1.47 1.10 -15.80
C LEU A 178 -0.54 0.29 -14.90
N TYR A 179 -0.77 0.27 -13.58
CA TYR A 179 -0.09 -0.65 -12.68
C TYR A 179 -0.28 -2.10 -13.12
N GLY A 180 -1.54 -2.52 -13.36
CA GLY A 180 -1.86 -3.87 -13.79
C GLY A 180 -1.20 -4.25 -15.13
N ILE A 181 -1.21 -3.34 -16.11
CA ILE A 181 -0.50 -3.54 -17.39
C ILE A 181 1.00 -3.67 -17.17
N SER A 182 1.58 -2.83 -16.30
CA SER A 182 3.00 -2.89 -15.96
C SER A 182 3.37 -4.22 -15.29
N LEU A 183 2.55 -4.72 -14.36
CA LEU A 183 2.72 -6.06 -13.77
C LEU A 183 2.71 -7.17 -14.83
N ALA A 184 1.72 -7.14 -15.72
CA ALA A 184 1.62 -8.13 -16.80
C ALA A 184 2.79 -8.07 -17.78
N SER A 185 3.50 -6.94 -17.82
CA SER A 185 4.65 -6.71 -18.71
C SER A 185 5.99 -7.19 -18.13
N ILE A 186 6.09 -7.46 -16.82
CA ILE A 186 7.32 -7.94 -16.15
C ILE A 186 7.90 -9.23 -16.80
N PRO A 187 7.10 -10.23 -17.20
CA PRO A 187 7.61 -11.43 -17.87
C PRO A 187 8.28 -11.18 -19.21
N TYR A 188 8.04 -10.02 -19.84
CA TYR A 188 8.60 -9.66 -21.14
C TYR A 188 9.80 -8.70 -21.02
N ALA A 189 10.08 -8.18 -19.83
CA ALA A 189 11.25 -7.35 -19.58
C ALA A 189 12.53 -8.20 -19.61
N SER A 190 13.42 -7.90 -20.55
CA SER A 190 14.72 -8.57 -20.74
C SER A 190 15.91 -7.77 -20.23
N THR A 191 15.71 -6.51 -19.80
CA THR A 191 16.77 -5.62 -19.35
C THR A 191 16.43 -4.93 -18.03
N ALA A 192 17.46 -4.54 -17.28
CA ALA A 192 17.29 -3.75 -16.06
C ALA A 192 16.58 -2.42 -16.34
N HIS A 193 16.89 -1.75 -17.46
CA HIS A 193 16.23 -0.50 -17.87
C HIS A 193 14.72 -0.67 -18.07
N ALA A 194 14.28 -1.77 -18.69
CA ALA A 194 12.87 -2.09 -18.81
C ALA A 194 12.21 -2.27 -17.43
N LEU A 195 12.89 -2.95 -16.49
CA LEU A 195 12.40 -3.11 -15.12
C LEU A 195 12.30 -1.79 -14.36
N VAL A 196 13.24 -0.85 -14.55
CA VAL A 196 13.13 0.51 -13.99
C VAL A 196 11.87 1.19 -14.52
N GLY A 197 11.61 1.12 -15.83
CA GLY A 197 10.41 1.71 -16.44
C GLY A 197 9.11 1.11 -15.90
N LEU A 198 9.03 -0.21 -15.81
CA LEU A 198 7.86 -0.90 -15.24
C LEU A 198 7.67 -0.57 -13.76
N GLY A 199 8.76 -0.55 -12.99
CA GLY A 199 8.76 -0.13 -11.59
C GLY A 199 8.25 1.30 -11.44
N LEU A 200 8.75 2.24 -12.26
CA LEU A 200 8.34 3.65 -12.28
C LEU A 200 6.83 3.80 -12.46
N VAL A 201 6.25 3.11 -13.45
CA VAL A 201 4.80 3.14 -13.70
C VAL A 201 4.01 2.62 -12.49
N CYS A 202 4.43 1.49 -11.90
CA CYS A 202 3.79 0.92 -10.71
C CYS A 202 3.91 1.87 -9.50
N GLY A 203 5.08 2.47 -9.29
CA GLY A 203 5.34 3.42 -8.22
C GLY A 203 4.47 4.67 -8.34
N MET A 204 4.43 5.26 -9.54
CA MET A 204 3.59 6.43 -9.83
C MET A 204 2.12 6.15 -9.54
N ALA A 205 1.60 5.03 -10.04
CA ALA A 205 0.21 4.62 -9.82
C ALA A 205 -0.10 4.36 -8.34
N HIS A 206 0.81 3.72 -7.59
CA HIS A 206 0.61 3.53 -6.15
C HIS A 206 0.64 4.86 -5.37
N GLY A 207 1.55 5.77 -5.73
CA GLY A 207 1.72 7.05 -5.04
C GLY A 207 0.51 7.98 -5.16
N THR A 208 -0.27 7.87 -6.24
CA THR A 208 -1.53 8.63 -6.45
C THR A 208 -2.76 7.87 -5.91
N TYR A 209 -2.76 6.53 -6.00
CA TYR A 209 -3.89 5.69 -5.57
C TYR A 209 -4.21 5.82 -4.08
N TYR A 210 -3.20 5.67 -3.21
CA TYR A 210 -3.44 5.50 -1.77
C TYR A 210 -4.14 6.73 -1.13
N PRO A 211 -3.71 7.98 -1.39
CA PRO A 211 -4.41 9.17 -0.90
C PRO A 211 -5.85 9.26 -1.41
N SER A 212 -6.05 9.06 -2.71
CA SER A 212 -7.37 9.16 -3.35
C SER A 212 -8.36 8.12 -2.83
N LEU A 213 -7.95 6.86 -2.68
CA LEU A 213 -8.84 5.83 -2.11
C LEU A 213 -9.08 6.05 -0.61
N SER A 214 -8.05 6.45 0.14
CA SER A 214 -8.20 6.72 1.58
C SER A 214 -9.14 7.91 1.85
N SER A 215 -9.15 8.92 0.97
CA SER A 215 -10.11 10.04 1.03
C SER A 215 -11.55 9.57 0.77
N ILE A 216 -11.77 8.74 -0.25
CA ILE A 216 -13.10 8.16 -0.53
C ILE A 216 -13.56 7.27 0.62
N ALA A 217 -12.64 6.54 1.26
CA ALA A 217 -12.93 5.76 2.45
C ALA A 217 -13.33 6.68 3.62
N ALA A 218 -12.58 7.77 3.82
CA ALA A 218 -12.81 8.74 4.89
C ALA A 218 -14.20 9.40 4.82
N GLU A 219 -14.67 9.76 3.63
CA GLU A 219 -16.02 10.30 3.42
C GLU A 219 -17.15 9.31 3.77
N ARG A 220 -16.84 8.00 3.81
CA ARG A 220 -17.81 6.93 4.12
C ARG A 220 -17.72 6.46 5.55
N PHE A 221 -16.76 6.95 6.33
CA PHE A 221 -16.65 6.58 7.72
C PHE A 221 -17.75 7.23 8.54
N HIS A 222 -18.28 6.49 9.50
CA HIS A 222 -19.15 7.09 10.50
C HIS A 222 -18.33 8.13 11.31
N PRO A 223 -18.83 9.35 11.56
CA PRO A 223 -18.07 10.42 12.24
C PRO A 223 -17.51 10.00 13.59
N LEU A 224 -18.26 9.18 14.35
CA LEU A 224 -17.84 8.65 15.66
C LEU A 224 -16.85 7.46 15.58
N HIS A 225 -16.63 6.87 14.39
CA HIS A 225 -15.85 5.63 14.21
C HIS A 225 -14.77 5.75 13.11
N GLY A 226 -14.34 6.97 12.76
CA GLY A 226 -13.38 7.22 11.68
C GLY A 226 -12.06 6.44 11.80
N GLY A 227 -11.50 6.32 13.01
CA GLY A 227 -10.28 5.55 13.24
C GLY A 227 -10.46 4.04 12.98
N GLN A 228 -11.63 3.50 13.31
CA GLN A 228 -11.96 2.08 13.07
C GLN A 228 -12.19 1.82 11.58
N GLY A 229 -12.86 2.73 10.87
CA GLY A 229 -12.99 2.67 9.41
C GLY A 229 -11.64 2.64 8.71
N MET A 230 -10.70 3.50 9.10
CA MET A 230 -9.33 3.50 8.57
C MET A 230 -8.58 2.20 8.89
N SER A 231 -8.73 1.69 10.11
CA SER A 231 -8.11 0.41 10.51
C SER A 231 -8.63 -0.77 9.66
N LEU A 232 -9.93 -0.77 9.34
CA LEU A 232 -10.56 -1.80 8.52
C LEU A 232 -10.07 -1.73 7.07
N TYR A 233 -9.92 -0.52 6.53
CA TYR A 233 -9.33 -0.27 5.21
C TYR A 233 -7.91 -0.85 5.10
N ILE A 234 -7.02 -0.53 6.05
CA ILE A 234 -5.64 -1.02 6.06
C ILE A 234 -5.59 -2.55 6.26
N SER A 235 -6.45 -3.07 7.13
CA SER A 235 -6.58 -4.50 7.38
C SER A 235 -7.03 -5.27 6.12
N ALA A 236 -7.90 -4.69 5.31
CA ALA A 236 -8.34 -5.28 4.05
C ALA A 236 -7.17 -5.44 3.05
N SER A 237 -6.33 -4.43 2.87
CA SER A 237 -5.12 -4.56 2.05
C SER A 237 -4.14 -5.60 2.61
N SER A 238 -3.98 -5.63 3.93
CA SER A 238 -3.11 -6.60 4.61
C SER A 238 -3.60 -8.04 4.42
N LEU A 239 -4.91 -8.26 4.46
CA LEU A 239 -5.52 -9.56 4.17
C LEU A 239 -5.20 -10.02 2.76
N GLY A 240 -5.31 -9.13 1.77
CA GLY A 240 -4.90 -9.42 0.40
C GLY A 240 -3.44 -9.83 0.30
N MET A 241 -2.54 -9.06 0.94
CA MET A 241 -1.11 -9.37 0.96
C MET A 241 -0.78 -10.68 1.67
N PHE A 242 -1.58 -11.08 2.66
CA PHE A 242 -1.41 -12.34 3.37
C PHE A 242 -1.87 -13.54 2.52
N LEU A 243 -3.02 -13.41 1.84
CA LEU A 243 -3.59 -14.48 1.02
C LEU A 243 -2.88 -14.64 -0.33
N GLY A 244 -2.25 -13.59 -0.84
CA GLY A 244 -1.61 -13.57 -2.14
C GLY A 244 -0.50 -14.61 -2.32
N PRO A 245 0.56 -14.62 -1.50
CA PRO A 245 1.70 -15.49 -1.72
C PRO A 245 1.38 -16.99 -1.81
N PRO A 246 0.51 -17.57 -0.95
CA PRO A 246 0.08 -18.96 -1.13
C PRO A 246 -0.61 -19.21 -2.48
N VAL A 247 -1.53 -18.34 -2.90
CA VAL A 247 -2.26 -18.52 -4.16
C VAL A 247 -1.34 -18.34 -5.36
N TRP A 248 -0.53 -17.26 -5.36
CA TRP A 248 0.44 -17.01 -6.41
C TRP A 248 1.48 -18.11 -6.50
N GLY A 249 1.96 -18.65 -5.37
CA GLY A 249 2.85 -19.80 -5.32
C GLY A 249 2.28 -21.02 -6.04
N THR A 250 1.02 -21.37 -5.79
CA THR A 250 0.38 -22.50 -6.51
C THR A 250 0.25 -22.26 -8.02
N ILE A 251 0.10 -21.01 -8.44
CA ILE A 251 0.06 -20.65 -9.86
C ILE A 251 1.47 -20.73 -10.46
N THR A 252 2.50 -20.26 -9.74
CA THR A 252 3.88 -20.35 -10.21
C THR A 252 4.35 -21.80 -10.35
N ASP A 253 3.93 -22.68 -9.44
CA ASP A 253 4.30 -24.11 -9.49
C ASP A 253 3.72 -24.83 -10.72
N ARG A 254 2.53 -24.39 -11.18
CA ARG A 254 1.81 -25.03 -12.30
C ARG A 254 2.06 -24.39 -13.65
N ALA A 255 2.15 -23.06 -13.70
CA ALA A 255 2.15 -22.27 -14.94
C ALA A 255 3.34 -21.30 -15.04
N GLY A 256 4.22 -21.29 -14.04
CA GLY A 256 5.41 -20.44 -14.00
C GLY A 256 5.14 -18.99 -13.60
N TYR A 257 6.23 -18.25 -13.38
CA TYR A 257 6.20 -16.84 -12.98
C TYR A 257 5.55 -15.93 -14.00
N GLY A 258 5.71 -16.23 -15.30
CA GLY A 258 5.12 -15.43 -16.38
C GLY A 258 3.59 -15.35 -16.28
N ALA A 259 2.94 -16.51 -16.18
CA ALA A 259 1.50 -16.60 -16.05
C ALA A 259 1.00 -15.92 -14.76
N MET A 260 1.71 -16.09 -13.64
CA MET A 260 1.38 -15.43 -12.37
C MET A 260 1.33 -13.90 -12.50
N PHE A 261 2.34 -13.28 -13.13
CA PHE A 261 2.39 -11.83 -13.32
C PHE A 261 1.30 -11.31 -14.27
N VAL A 262 1.05 -12.03 -15.38
CA VAL A 262 -0.03 -11.68 -16.31
C VAL A 262 -1.39 -11.75 -15.60
N LEU A 263 -1.66 -12.83 -14.86
CA LEU A 263 -2.92 -12.97 -14.11
C LEU A 263 -3.08 -11.91 -13.02
N ALA A 264 -2.02 -11.59 -12.26
CA ALA A 264 -2.05 -10.51 -11.27
C ALA A 264 -2.33 -9.15 -11.93
N GLY A 265 -1.70 -8.88 -13.08
CA GLY A 265 -1.91 -7.66 -13.85
C GLY A 265 -3.32 -7.53 -14.40
N LEU A 266 -3.86 -8.58 -15.00
CA LEU A 266 -5.23 -8.63 -15.51
C LEU A 266 -6.26 -8.48 -14.37
N THR A 267 -6.03 -9.15 -13.24
CA THR A 267 -6.90 -9.08 -12.07
C THR A 267 -6.97 -7.65 -11.53
N LEU A 268 -5.82 -6.99 -11.37
CA LEU A 268 -5.76 -5.61 -10.89
C LEU A 268 -6.42 -4.64 -11.89
N THR A 269 -6.17 -4.83 -13.18
CA THR A 269 -6.74 -3.99 -14.24
C THR A 269 -8.26 -4.12 -14.28
N ALA A 270 -8.77 -5.35 -14.29
CA ALA A 270 -10.21 -5.62 -14.28
C ALA A 270 -10.89 -5.07 -13.01
N ALA A 271 -10.29 -5.30 -11.84
CA ALA A 271 -10.81 -4.77 -10.59
C ALA A 271 -10.84 -3.24 -10.57
N THR A 272 -9.83 -2.59 -11.14
CA THR A 272 -9.78 -1.13 -11.26
C THR A 272 -10.90 -0.61 -12.16
N ILE A 273 -11.08 -1.20 -13.34
CA ILE A 273 -12.14 -0.81 -14.28
C ILE A 273 -13.51 -0.97 -13.64
N VAL A 274 -13.79 -2.12 -13.03
CA VAL A 274 -15.06 -2.41 -12.35
C VAL A 274 -15.29 -1.44 -11.20
N PHE A 275 -14.28 -1.20 -10.37
CA PHE A 275 -14.39 -0.28 -9.24
C PHE A 275 -14.69 1.14 -9.71
N VAL A 276 -13.91 1.67 -10.65
CA VAL A 276 -14.10 3.03 -11.17
C VAL A 276 -15.48 3.17 -11.82
N ALA A 277 -15.89 2.22 -12.67
CA ALA A 277 -17.21 2.24 -13.31
C ALA A 277 -18.37 2.22 -12.29
N ALA A 278 -18.26 1.38 -11.25
CA ALA A 278 -19.26 1.32 -10.17
C ALA A 278 -19.36 2.64 -9.40
N GLN A 279 -18.23 3.30 -9.14
CA GLN A 279 -18.19 4.58 -8.42
C GLN A 279 -18.74 5.73 -9.27
N TYR A 280 -18.45 5.77 -10.57
CA TYR A 280 -19.06 6.74 -11.49
C TYR A 280 -20.58 6.59 -11.54
N ARG A 281 -21.09 5.36 -11.66
CA ARG A 281 -22.55 5.09 -11.63
C ARG A 281 -23.20 5.51 -10.32
N ALA A 282 -22.56 5.21 -9.19
CA ALA A 282 -23.10 5.57 -7.87
C ALA A 282 -23.22 7.09 -7.66
N ARG A 283 -22.30 7.89 -8.24
CA ARG A 283 -22.39 9.36 -8.19
C ARG A 283 -23.55 9.93 -9.02
N HIS A 284 -23.87 9.33 -10.16
CA HIS A 284 -24.98 9.80 -10.99
C HIS A 284 -26.36 9.40 -10.48
N ILE A 285 -26.46 8.41 -9.59
CA ILE A 285 -27.74 7.88 -9.08
C ILE A 285 -28.18 8.57 -7.76
N ARG A 286 -27.26 9.21 -7.04
CA ARG A 286 -27.59 9.99 -5.83
C ARG A 286 -27.04 11.40 -5.96
N PRO A 287 -27.88 12.41 -6.28
CA PRO A 287 -27.54 13.77 -5.91
C PRO A 287 -27.29 13.74 -4.39
N TRP A 288 -26.16 14.28 -3.97
CA TRP A 288 -25.92 14.55 -2.56
C TRP A 288 -26.90 15.65 -2.17
N SER A 289 -28.12 15.28 -1.78
CA SER A 289 -29.04 16.25 -1.19
C SER A 289 -28.53 16.57 0.20
N GLU A 290 -28.32 17.85 0.43
CA GLU A 290 -27.91 18.48 1.69
C GLU A 290 -28.92 18.25 2.83
N ASP A 291 -30.04 17.56 2.56
CA ASP A 291 -31.18 17.41 3.49
C ASP A 291 -30.87 16.58 4.74
N ARG A 292 -29.76 15.82 4.77
CA ARG A 292 -29.44 14.97 5.94
C ARG A 292 -28.70 15.64 7.08
N VAL A 293 -28.36 16.93 6.96
CA VAL A 293 -27.79 17.70 8.07
C VAL A 293 -28.85 18.55 8.79
N LEU A 294 -30.00 18.84 8.17
CA LEU A 294 -31.02 19.72 8.75
C LEU A 294 -32.18 19.01 9.45
N GLU A 295 -32.29 17.67 9.37
CA GLU A 295 -33.30 16.90 10.15
C GLU A 295 -32.83 16.48 11.56
N ARG A 296 -31.70 17.01 12.03
CA ARG A 296 -31.19 16.79 13.39
C ARG A 296 -30.76 18.06 14.11
N GLU A 297 -31.49 19.16 13.89
CA GLU A 297 -31.55 20.28 14.83
C GLU A 297 -32.98 20.47 15.33
#